data_AF-A0A9E5F4D0-F1
#
_entry.id   AF-A0A9E5F4D0-F1
#
_cell.length_a   1.000
_cell.length_b   1.000
_cell.length_c   1.000
_cell.angle_alpha   90.00
_cell.angle_beta   90.00
_cell.angle_gamma   90.00
#
_symmetry.space_group_name_H-M   'P 1'
#
loop_
_entity.id
_entity.type
_entity.pdbx_description
1 polymer ?
#
loop_
_entity_poly.entity_id
_entity_poly.type
_entity_poly.pdbx_seq_one_letter_code
_entity_poly.pdbx_strand_id
1 'polypeptide(L)'
;MRKLIVLACSFFLVLVLAFWGMFYFTLPRPKTFHTHARIKEPVQVEWDGAGIPIIQSADLQDAYFVQGYLTARDRFFQMDLTRRRMSGKLSELFGPDALESDLQSRRWNYNKAAAVALSALEPI
;
A
#
# COMPACT_ATOMS: atom_id res chain seq x y z
N MET A 1 40.36 26.55 -24.25
CA MET A 1 39.33 25.73 -24.95
C MET A 1 39.25 24.30 -24.43
N ARG A 2 40.34 23.51 -24.41
CA ARG A 2 40.33 22.11 -23.90
C ARG A 2 39.76 21.93 -22.47
N LYS A 3 40.11 22.82 -21.53
CA LYS A 3 39.62 22.76 -20.13
C LYS A 3 38.11 23.02 -19.98
N LEU A 4 37.53 23.88 -20.82
CA LEU A 4 36.08 24.16 -20.82
C LEU A 4 35.29 22.97 -21.35
N ILE A 5 35.77 22.31 -22.40
CA ILE A 5 35.15 21.11 -22.96
C ILE A 5 35.15 19.97 -21.93
N VAL A 6 36.26 19.77 -21.22
CA VAL A 6 36.36 18.74 -20.16
C VAL A 6 35.39 19.02 -19.00
N LEU A 7 35.27 20.27 -18.56
CA LEU A 7 34.31 20.64 -17.50
C LEU A 7 32.86 20.44 -17.95
N ALA A 8 32.53 20.84 -19.19
CA ALA A 8 31.19 20.64 -19.76
C ALA A 8 30.84 19.14 -19.89
N CYS A 9 31.77 18.31 -20.39
CA CYS A 9 31.57 16.86 -20.47
C CYS A 9 31.44 16.21 -19.09
N SER A 10 32.25 16.62 -18.11
CA SER A 10 32.15 16.13 -16.73
C SER A 10 30.81 16.49 -16.10
N PHE A 11 30.33 17.72 -16.31
CA PHE A 11 29.02 18.15 -15.82
C PHE A 11 27.88 17.37 -16.48
N PHE A 12 27.95 17.18 -17.80
CA PHE A 12 26.99 16.37 -18.54
C PHE A 12 26.95 14.91 -18.06
N LEU A 13 28.12 14.30 -17.81
CA LEU A 13 28.22 12.95 -17.26
C LEU A 13 27.55 12.84 -15.88
N VAL A 14 27.77 13.82 -15.01
CA VAL A 14 27.13 13.86 -13.68
C VAL A 14 25.63 13.98 -13.81
N LEU A 15 25.12 14.81 -14.75
CA LEU A 15 23.68 14.89 -15.01
C LEU A 15 23.10 13.58 -15.52
N VAL A 16 23.79 12.90 -16.43
CA VAL A 16 23.35 11.58 -16.92
C VAL A 16 23.32 10.56 -15.79
N LEU A 17 24.36 10.50 -14.94
CA LEU A 17 24.40 9.59 -13.80
C LEU A 17 23.34 9.92 -12.75
N ALA A 18 23.11 11.19 -12.46
CA ALA A 18 22.07 11.64 -11.54
C ALA A 18 20.66 11.30 -12.07
N PHE A 19 20.44 11.52 -13.37
CA PHE A 19 19.20 11.15 -14.04
C PHE A 19 18.99 9.63 -14.00
N TRP A 20 20.02 8.85 -14.33
CA TRP A 20 19.95 7.39 -14.30
C TRP A 20 19.72 6.84 -12.88
N GLY A 21 20.42 7.40 -11.89
CA GLY A 21 20.25 7.08 -10.48
C GLY A 21 18.82 7.37 -10.00
N MET A 22 18.27 8.55 -10.34
CA MET A 22 16.89 8.90 -10.03
C MET A 22 15.90 7.84 -10.55
N PHE A 23 16.06 7.40 -11.80
CA PHE A 23 15.23 6.35 -12.38
C PHE A 23 15.40 5.00 -11.66
N TYR A 24 16.64 4.61 -11.35
CA TYR A 24 16.91 3.38 -10.61
C TYR A 24 16.27 3.36 -9.22
N PHE A 25 16.30 4.49 -8.50
CA PHE A 25 15.67 4.59 -7.18
C PHE A 25 14.14 4.62 -7.23
N THR A 26 13.55 4.98 -8.38
CA THR A 26 12.09 4.92 -8.60
C THR A 26 11.59 3.55 -9.05
N LEU A 27 12.46 2.61 -9.41
CA LEU A 27 12.04 1.27 -9.81
C LEU A 27 11.33 0.56 -8.64
N PRO A 28 10.24 -0.18 -8.91
CA PRO A 28 9.57 -0.99 -7.89
C PRO A 28 10.57 -1.96 -7.26
N ARG A 29 10.60 -2.00 -5.93
CA ARG A 29 11.39 -3.01 -5.22
C ARG A 29 10.90 -4.41 -5.60
N PRO A 30 11.79 -5.40 -5.68
CA PRO A 30 11.38 -6.78 -5.90
C PRO A 30 10.36 -7.18 -4.83
N LYS A 31 9.29 -7.85 -5.26
CA LYS A 31 8.25 -8.34 -4.35
C LYS A 31 8.86 -9.49 -3.55
N THR A 32 9.17 -9.23 -2.29
CA THR A 32 9.56 -10.27 -1.32
C THR A 32 8.58 -10.28 -0.17
N PHE A 33 8.40 -11.44 0.42
CA PHE A 33 7.68 -11.62 1.66
C PHE A 33 8.57 -12.41 2.61
N HIS A 34 8.72 -11.89 3.82
CA HIS A 34 9.45 -12.56 4.89
C HIS A 34 8.47 -12.84 6.02
N THR A 35 8.58 -14.03 6.61
CA THR A 35 7.73 -14.43 7.73
C THR A 35 7.83 -13.40 8.85
N HIS A 36 6.66 -12.96 9.31
CA HIS A 36 6.55 -11.97 10.38
C HIS A 36 6.34 -12.69 11.71
N ALA A 37 6.78 -12.11 12.82
CA ALA A 37 6.64 -12.66 14.17
C ALA A 37 5.18 -12.89 14.65
N ARG A 38 4.18 -12.54 13.82
CA ARG A 38 2.75 -12.63 14.14
C ARG A 38 2.06 -13.86 13.52
N ILE A 39 2.80 -14.62 12.72
CA ILE A 39 2.33 -15.78 11.99
C ILE A 39 2.79 -17.02 12.76
N LYS A 40 1.91 -18.01 12.95
CA LYS A 40 2.21 -19.22 13.74
C LYS A 40 3.03 -20.22 12.92
N GLU A 41 2.61 -20.45 11.69
CA GLU A 41 3.24 -21.38 10.75
C GLU A 41 3.90 -20.65 9.57
N PRO A 42 4.93 -21.22 8.93
CA PRO A 42 5.53 -20.62 7.74
C PRO A 42 4.52 -20.43 6.60
N VAL A 43 4.41 -19.21 6.07
CA VAL A 43 3.57 -18.88 4.91
C VAL A 43 4.44 -18.62 3.69
N GLN A 44 4.15 -19.32 2.60
CA GLN A 44 4.82 -19.10 1.32
C GLN A 44 4.00 -18.15 0.46
N VAL A 45 4.68 -17.17 -0.15
CA VAL A 45 4.07 -16.19 -1.04
C VAL A 45 4.85 -16.15 -2.33
N GLU A 46 4.18 -16.46 -3.42
CA GLU A 46 4.71 -16.36 -4.78
C GLU A 46 3.89 -15.35 -5.57
N TRP A 47 4.43 -14.88 -6.70
CA TRP A 47 3.70 -14.00 -7.61
C TRP A 47 3.66 -14.63 -8.99
N ASP A 48 2.48 -14.62 -9.62
CA ASP A 48 2.33 -15.05 -11.00
C ASP A 48 2.95 -14.04 -11.99
N GLY A 49 2.86 -14.35 -13.30
CA GLY A 49 3.35 -13.47 -14.36
C GLY A 49 2.65 -12.10 -14.44
N ALA A 50 1.46 -11.95 -13.86
CA ALA A 50 0.73 -10.69 -13.77
C ALA A 50 1.00 -9.96 -12.43
N GLY A 51 1.80 -10.55 -11.54
CA GLY A 51 2.13 -10.00 -10.23
C GLY A 51 1.03 -10.19 -9.18
N ILE A 52 0.11 -11.14 -9.37
CA ILE A 52 -0.93 -11.55 -8.41
C ILE A 52 -0.29 -12.46 -7.35
N PRO A 53 -0.46 -12.16 -6.05
CA PRO A 53 0.09 -13.00 -4.98
C PRO A 53 -0.68 -14.32 -4.85
N ILE A 54 0.06 -15.43 -4.82
CA ILE A 54 -0.42 -16.77 -4.47
C ILE A 54 0.08 -17.07 -3.07
N ILE A 55 -0.83 -17.30 -2.13
CA ILE A 55 -0.53 -17.52 -0.71
C ILE A 55 -0.77 -18.99 -0.38
N GLN A 56 0.23 -19.65 0.20
CA GLN A 56 0.13 -21.03 0.68
C GLN A 56 0.45 -21.05 2.18
N SER A 57 -0.48 -21.55 2.98
CA SER A 57 -0.37 -21.64 4.45
C SER A 57 -1.06 -22.91 4.93
N ALA A 58 -0.54 -23.49 6.03
CA ALA A 58 -1.19 -24.58 6.75
C ALA A 58 -2.29 -24.09 7.70
N ASP A 59 -2.26 -22.82 8.11
CA ASP A 59 -3.23 -22.18 8.99
C ASP A 59 -4.00 -21.07 8.25
N LEU A 60 -5.32 -21.05 8.41
CA LEU A 60 -6.20 -20.12 7.73
C LEU A 60 -6.09 -18.69 8.29
N GLN A 61 -5.85 -18.53 9.59
CA GLN A 61 -5.68 -17.21 10.20
C GLN A 61 -4.39 -16.55 9.71
N ASP A 62 -3.32 -17.33 9.59
CA ASP A 62 -2.06 -16.92 9.01
C ASP A 62 -2.22 -16.52 7.53
N ALA A 63 -3.00 -17.29 6.75
CA ALA A 63 -3.31 -16.94 5.36
C ALA A 63 -4.04 -15.60 5.24
N TYR A 64 -5.07 -15.35 6.07
CA TYR A 64 -5.80 -14.08 6.08
C TYR A 64 -4.93 -12.91 6.54
N PHE A 65 -4.05 -13.13 7.52
CA PHE A 65 -3.11 -12.10 7.95
C PHE A 65 -2.19 -11.68 6.81
N VAL A 66 -1.58 -12.65 6.12
CA VAL A 66 -0.69 -12.39 4.99
C VAL A 66 -1.43 -11.75 3.82
N GLN A 67 -2.66 -12.19 3.52
CA GLN A 67 -3.50 -11.55 2.50
C GLN A 67 -3.75 -10.07 2.82
N GLY A 68 -4.10 -9.76 4.07
CA GLY A 68 -4.29 -8.38 4.53
C GLY A 68 -3.02 -7.56 4.41
N TYR A 69 -1.86 -8.12 4.80
CA TYR A 69 -0.56 -7.48 4.67
C TYR A 69 -0.21 -7.16 3.22
N LEU A 70 -0.34 -8.13 2.30
CA LEU A 70 -0.03 -7.95 0.88
C LEU A 70 -0.99 -6.94 0.22
N THR A 71 -2.27 -6.97 0.60
CA THR A 71 -3.25 -5.99 0.14
C THR A 71 -2.87 -4.59 0.60
N ALA A 72 -2.49 -4.42 1.88
CA ALA A 72 -2.03 -3.15 2.40
C ALA A 72 -0.74 -2.70 1.69
N ARG A 73 0.24 -3.57 1.48
CA ARG A 73 1.48 -3.25 0.76
C ARG A 73 1.19 -2.61 -0.61
N ASP A 74 0.27 -3.20 -1.37
CA ASP A 74 0.02 -2.80 -2.76
C ASP A 74 -1.09 -1.72 -2.87
N ARG A 75 -2.01 -1.63 -1.89
CA ARG A 75 -3.23 -0.80 -1.94
C ARG A 75 -3.45 0.08 -0.70
N PHE A 76 -2.40 0.33 0.11
CA PHE A 76 -2.52 1.08 1.37
C PHE A 76 -3.32 2.37 1.22
N PHE A 77 -2.97 3.18 0.21
CA PHE A 77 -3.62 4.45 -0.04
C PHE A 77 -5.14 4.30 -0.28
N GLN A 78 -5.53 3.34 -1.13
CA GLN A 78 -6.94 3.06 -1.41
C GLN A 78 -7.68 2.56 -0.16
N MET A 79 -7.04 1.69 0.62
CA MET A 79 -7.60 1.18 1.88
C MET A 79 -7.80 2.29 2.91
N ASP A 80 -6.79 3.15 3.11
CA ASP A 80 -6.87 4.26 4.06
C ASP A 80 -7.91 5.30 3.63
N LEU A 81 -7.94 5.66 2.35
CA LEU A 81 -8.98 6.55 1.81
C LEU A 81 -10.38 5.99 2.00
N THR A 82 -10.58 4.71 1.68
CA THR A 82 -11.89 4.05 1.83
C THR A 82 -12.29 4.04 3.31
N ARG A 83 -11.38 3.67 4.21
CA ARG A 83 -11.62 3.70 5.66
C ARG A 83 -12.00 5.09 6.15
N ARG A 84 -11.29 6.15 5.72
CA ARG A 84 -11.56 7.54 6.08
C ARG A 84 -12.91 8.02 5.54
N ARG A 85 -13.21 7.71 4.28
CA ARG A 85 -14.48 8.05 3.64
C ARG A 85 -15.66 7.44 4.39
N MET A 86 -15.60 6.15 4.72
CA MET A 86 -16.69 5.46 5.42
C MET A 86 -16.80 5.89 6.89
N SER A 87 -15.71 6.30 7.54
CA SER A 87 -15.73 6.81 8.91
C SER A 87 -16.04 8.32 9.03
N GLY A 88 -16.15 9.04 7.92
CA GLY A 88 -16.38 10.48 7.90
C GLY A 88 -15.19 11.28 8.44
N LYS A 89 -14.01 10.99 7.88
CA LYS A 89 -12.70 11.59 8.21
C LYS A 89 -11.87 11.90 6.94
N LEU A 90 -12.51 12.02 5.79
CA LEU A 90 -11.85 12.32 4.52
C LEU A 90 -11.37 13.79 4.47
N SER A 91 -12.10 14.70 5.13
CA SER A 91 -11.73 16.12 5.27
C SER A 91 -10.42 16.35 6.03
N GLU A 92 -9.95 15.38 6.84
CA GLU A 92 -8.61 15.45 7.45
C GLU A 92 -7.49 15.49 6.39
N LEU A 93 -7.74 14.95 5.19
CA LEU A 93 -6.75 14.91 4.10
C LEU A 93 -7.06 15.92 2.99
N PHE A 94 -8.33 16.14 2.66
CA PHE A 94 -8.76 16.98 1.53
C PHE A 94 -9.38 18.31 1.95
N GLY A 95 -9.47 18.60 3.24
CA GLY A 95 -9.98 19.86 3.74
C GLY A 95 -11.49 20.04 3.51
N PRO A 96 -11.95 21.30 3.40
CA PRO A 96 -13.38 21.65 3.34
C PRO A 96 -14.15 20.97 2.21
N ASP A 97 -13.52 20.69 1.08
CA ASP A 97 -14.17 20.09 -0.09
C ASP A 97 -14.72 18.69 0.18
N ALA A 98 -14.16 17.97 1.17
CA ALA A 98 -14.62 16.65 1.58
C ALA A 98 -15.60 16.68 2.77
N LEU A 99 -15.92 17.85 3.31
CA LEU A 99 -16.74 17.97 4.53
C LEU A 99 -18.15 17.41 4.34
N GLU A 100 -18.81 17.68 3.22
CA GLU A 100 -20.17 17.17 2.98
C GLU A 100 -20.18 15.63 2.89
N SER A 101 -19.16 15.04 2.28
CA SER A 101 -19.00 13.57 2.25
C SER A 101 -18.85 13.02 3.67
N ASP A 102 -18.09 13.69 4.54
CA ASP A 102 -17.91 13.24 5.91
C ASP A 102 -19.19 13.33 6.74
N LEU A 103 -19.93 14.43 6.60
CA LEU A 103 -21.23 14.60 7.23
C LEU A 103 -22.20 13.52 6.78
N GLN A 104 -22.26 13.22 5.48
CA GLN A 104 -23.11 12.16 4.95
C GLN A 104 -22.73 10.77 5.48
N SER A 105 -21.44 10.43 5.50
CA SER A 105 -20.97 9.15 6.07
C SER A 105 -21.31 9.02 7.55
N ARG A 106 -21.24 10.11 8.33
CA ARG A 106 -21.64 10.12 9.73
C ARG A 106 -23.14 10.00 9.94
N ARG A 107 -23.96 10.58 9.05
CA ARG A 107 -25.43 10.37 9.05
C ARG A 107 -25.79 8.91 8.83
N TRP A 108 -25.11 8.23 7.90
CA TRP A 108 -25.32 6.80 7.64
C TRP A 108 -24.73 5.88 8.72
N ASN A 109 -23.68 6.33 9.41
CA ASN A 109 -23.04 5.64 10.52
C ASN A 109 -22.64 4.19 10.18
N TYR A 110 -21.83 4.05 9.14
CA TYR A 110 -21.33 2.75 8.67
C TYR A 110 -20.62 1.93 9.74
N ASN A 111 -19.96 2.57 10.71
CA ASN A 111 -19.31 1.88 11.82
C ASN A 111 -20.31 1.12 12.69
N LYS A 112 -21.48 1.71 12.96
CA LYS A 112 -22.54 1.03 13.70
C LYS A 112 -23.10 -0.14 12.90
N ALA A 113 -23.35 0.05 11.61
CA ALA A 113 -23.84 -1.02 10.73
C ALA A 113 -22.85 -2.18 10.66
N ALA A 114 -21.54 -1.90 10.54
CA ALA A 114 -20.49 -2.90 10.53
C ALA A 114 -20.39 -3.66 11.86
N ALA A 115 -20.52 -2.98 13.00
CA ALA A 115 -20.51 -3.63 14.31
C ALA A 115 -21.69 -4.61 14.49
N VAL A 116 -22.89 -4.22 14.03
CA VAL A 116 -24.06 -5.11 14.03
C VAL A 116 -23.82 -6.32 13.13
N ALA A 117 -23.34 -6.10 11.91
CA ALA A 117 -23.02 -7.20 10.98
C ALA A 117 -21.98 -8.17 11.55
N LEU A 118 -20.93 -7.64 12.19
CA LEU A 118 -19.88 -8.45 12.81
C LEU A 118 -20.43 -9.33 13.94
N SER A 119 -21.34 -8.81 14.77
CA SER A 119 -21.95 -9.57 15.86
C SER A 119 -22.85 -10.72 15.39
N ALA A 120 -23.25 -10.71 14.11
CA ALA A 120 -24.07 -11.75 13.50
C ALA A 120 -23.27 -12.84 12.77
N LEU A 121 -21.94 -12.68 12.64
CA LEU A 121 -21.07 -13.68 12.00
C LEU A 121 -20.70 -14.80 12.97
N GLU A 122 -20.57 -16.01 12.44
CA GLU A 122 -19.98 -17.13 13.17
C GLU A 122 -18.46 -16.94 13.32
N PRO A 123 -17.87 -17.34 14.47
CA PRO A 123 -16.43 -17.30 14.66
C PRO A 123 -15.72 -18.26 13.68
N ILE A 124 -14.54 -17.83 13.20
CA ILE A 124 -13.67 -18.57 12.27
C ILE A 124 -12.57 -19.29 13.06
#